data_AF-A0A1C2D796-F1
#
_entry.id   AF-A0A1C2D796-F1
#
_cell.length_a   1.000
_cell.length_b   1.000
_cell.length_c   1.000
_cell.angle_alpha   90.00
_cell.angle_beta   90.00
_cell.angle_gamma   90.00
#
_symmetry.space_group_name_H-M   'P 1'
#
loop_
_entity.id
_entity.type
_entity.pdbx_description
1 polymer ?
#
loop_
_entity_poly.entity_id
_entity_poly.type
_entity_poly.pdbx_seq_one_letter_code
_entity_poly.pdbx_strand_id
1 'polypeptide(L)'
;MAALAGKLLDKKGARLPIIIGIIASLTSLILMNVLAPLSNLAIVLLYVLYYSGYGMCFGSLMTSGLITLGKASHAQGNAIFNTLQQFSGALGTALAGTLIALAQNNHVGNGTAVGSKWTFMILLILIIINLFLALVFVPKKR
;
A
#
# COMPACT_ATOMS: atom_id res chain seq x y z
N MET A 1 -4.35 10.50 -10.39
CA MET A 1 -4.41 9.03 -10.23
C MET A 1 -5.83 8.47 -10.40
N ALA A 2 -6.87 9.05 -9.77
CA ALA A 2 -8.26 8.58 -9.90
C ALA A 2 -8.79 8.49 -11.35
N ALA A 3 -8.53 9.50 -12.21
CA ALA A 3 -8.99 9.50 -13.60
C ALA A 3 -8.30 8.42 -14.47
N LEU A 4 -7.04 8.09 -14.21
CA LEU A 4 -6.31 7.03 -14.92
C LEU A 4 -6.76 5.65 -14.45
N ALA A 5 -6.93 5.47 -13.13
CA ALA A 5 -7.44 4.24 -12.54
C ALA A 5 -8.85 3.93 -13.05
N GLY A 6 -9.75 4.92 -13.08
CA GLY A 6 -11.11 4.79 -13.59
C GLY A 6 -11.16 4.38 -15.06
N LYS A 7 -10.43 5.08 -15.94
CA LYS A 7 -10.34 4.71 -17.37
C LYS A 7 -9.80 3.29 -17.58
N LEU A 8 -8.84 2.84 -16.77
CA LEU A 8 -8.26 1.51 -16.88
C LEU A 8 -9.21 0.43 -16.35
N LEU A 9 -9.90 0.72 -15.24
CA LEU A 9 -10.94 -0.12 -14.65
C LEU A 9 -12.08 -0.35 -15.64
N ASP A 10 -12.57 0.72 -16.25
CA ASP A 10 -13.69 0.67 -17.20
C ASP A 10 -13.34 -0.13 -18.45
N LYS A 11 -12.12 0.02 -18.99
CA LYS A 11 -11.70 -0.64 -20.24
C LYS A 11 -11.17 -2.06 -20.07
N LYS A 12 -10.41 -2.34 -19.01
CA LYS A 12 -9.65 -3.59 -18.85
C LYS A 12 -10.01 -4.38 -17.58
N GLY A 13 -10.98 -3.89 -16.80
CA GLY A 13 -11.38 -4.49 -15.53
C GLY A 13 -10.41 -4.17 -14.39
N ALA A 14 -10.79 -4.54 -13.17
CA ALA A 14 -10.09 -4.13 -11.95
C ALA A 14 -8.69 -4.73 -11.79
N ARG A 15 -8.42 -5.88 -12.41
CA ARG A 15 -7.14 -6.59 -12.20
C ARG A 15 -5.92 -5.78 -12.61
N LEU A 16 -5.96 -5.13 -13.77
CA LEU A 16 -4.82 -4.39 -14.29
C LEU A 16 -4.44 -3.18 -13.42
N PRO A 17 -5.37 -2.27 -13.05
CA PRO A 17 -5.01 -1.12 -12.22
C PRO A 17 -4.56 -1.53 -10.81
N ILE A 18 -5.10 -2.62 -10.25
CA ILE A 18 -4.66 -3.17 -8.97
C ILE A 18 -3.19 -3.62 -9.04
N ILE A 19 -2.85 -4.48 -10.01
CA ILE A 19 -1.50 -5.02 -10.14
C ILE A 19 -0.49 -3.91 -10.44
N ILE A 20 -0.80 -2.99 -11.36
CA ILE A 20 0.09 -1.86 -11.69
C ILE A 20 0.33 -0.98 -10.46
N GLY A 21 -0.74 -0.69 -9.69
CA GLY A 21 -0.63 0.09 -8.46
C GLY A 21 0.28 -0.58 -7.43
N ILE A 22 0.12 -1.89 -7.22
CA ILE A 22 0.97 -2.66 -6.29
C ILE A 22 2.43 -2.67 -6.76
N ILE A 23 2.69 -2.89 -8.05
CA ILE A 23 4.06 -2.89 -8.61
C ILE A 23 4.71 -1.52 -8.45
N ALA A 24 3.98 -0.43 -8.71
CA ALA A 24 4.50 0.93 -8.53
C ALA A 24 4.86 1.21 -7.05
N SER A 25 3.97 0.85 -6.12
CA SER A 25 4.23 1.00 -4.68
C SER A 25 5.38 0.11 -4.19
N LEU A 26 5.46 -1.14 -4.67
CA LEU A 26 6.55 -2.07 -4.37
C LEU A 26 7.89 -1.53 -4.88
N THR A 27 7.92 -1.01 -6.10
CA THR A 27 9.13 -0.43 -6.71
C THR A 27 9.62 0.75 -5.89
N SER A 28 8.71 1.65 -5.47
CA SER A 28 9.07 2.76 -4.60
C SER A 28 9.70 2.29 -3.27
N LEU A 29 9.07 1.31 -2.60
CA LEU A 29 9.59 0.72 -1.35
C LEU A 29 10.98 0.10 -1.51
N ILE A 30 11.21 -0.64 -2.61
CA ILE A 30 12.53 -1.22 -2.92
C ILE A 30 13.56 -0.10 -3.10
N LEU A 31 13.25 0.92 -3.90
CA LEU A 31 14.15 2.05 -4.12
C LEU A 31 14.45 2.81 -2.83
N MET A 32 13.46 3.00 -1.94
CA MET A 32 13.66 3.62 -0.63
C MET A 32 14.62 2.81 0.27
N ASN A 33 14.62 1.48 0.12
CA ASN A 33 15.48 0.60 0.92
C ASN A 33 16.90 0.50 0.34
N VAL A 34 17.04 0.41 -0.98
CA VAL A 34 18.32 0.17 -1.68
C VAL A 34 19.14 1.44 -1.87
N LEU A 35 18.49 2.58 -2.18
CA LEU A 35 19.19 3.84 -2.48
C LEU A 35 19.54 4.67 -1.22
N ALA A 36 19.34 4.13 -0.01
CA ALA A 36 19.68 4.85 1.21
C ALA A 36 21.21 5.05 1.34
N PRO A 37 21.70 6.24 1.74
CA PRO A 37 20.94 7.42 2.19
C PRO A 37 20.39 8.27 1.04
N LEU A 38 19.13 8.70 1.18
CA LEU A 38 18.41 9.49 0.18
C LEU A 38 18.38 10.98 0.55
N SER A 39 18.39 11.86 -0.45
CA SER A 39 18.11 13.28 -0.25
C SER A 39 16.62 13.51 0.04
N ASN A 40 16.28 14.63 0.71
CA ASN A 40 14.89 14.99 1.00
C ASN A 40 14.00 14.98 -0.25
N LEU A 41 14.52 15.50 -1.38
CA LEU A 41 13.81 15.49 -2.66
C LEU A 41 13.52 14.07 -3.15
N ALA A 42 14.51 13.17 -3.05
CA ALA A 42 14.35 11.78 -3.48
C ALA A 42 13.32 11.04 -2.62
N ILE A 43 13.31 11.28 -1.30
CA ILE A 43 12.29 10.75 -0.38
C ILE A 43 10.89 11.20 -0.81
N VAL A 44 10.70 12.49 -1.10
CA VAL A 44 9.40 13.02 -1.54
C VAL A 44 8.95 12.39 -2.86
N LEU A 45 9.84 12.28 -3.84
CA LEU A 45 9.50 11.67 -5.14
C LEU A 45 9.09 10.20 -5.00
N LEU A 46 9.83 9.43 -4.21
CA LEU A 46 9.50 8.03 -3.93
C LEU A 46 8.18 7.93 -3.15
N TYR A 47 7.94 8.81 -2.18
CA TYR A 47 6.69 8.86 -1.43
C TYR A 47 5.48 9.16 -2.33
N VAL A 48 5.62 10.10 -3.28
CA VAL A 48 4.60 10.40 -4.29
C VAL A 48 4.34 9.20 -5.19
N LEU A 49 5.38 8.50 -5.63
CA LEU A 49 5.23 7.26 -6.41
C LEU A 49 4.49 6.18 -5.62
N TYR A 50 4.85 6.00 -4.35
CA TYR A 50 4.23 5.03 -3.45
C TYR A 50 2.74 5.30 -3.27
N TYR A 51 2.37 6.53 -2.91
CA TYR A 51 0.96 6.90 -2.69
C TYR A 51 0.15 6.94 -3.98
N SER A 52 0.79 7.23 -5.12
CA SER A 52 0.13 7.17 -6.43
C SER A 52 -0.25 5.73 -6.79
N GLY A 53 0.65 4.77 -6.57
CA GLY A 53 0.38 3.35 -6.74
C GLY A 53 -0.69 2.84 -5.78
N TYR A 54 -0.59 3.22 -4.50
CA TYR A 54 -1.56 2.86 -3.45
C TYR A 54 -2.97 3.37 -3.81
N GLY A 55 -3.10 4.64 -4.18
CA GLY A 55 -4.39 5.23 -4.53
C GLY A 55 -5.03 4.57 -5.75
N MET A 56 -4.23 4.20 -6.76
CA MET A 56 -4.70 3.45 -7.93
C MET A 56 -5.19 2.05 -7.57
N CYS A 57 -4.43 1.33 -6.74
CA CYS A 57 -4.77 -0.01 -6.26
C CYS A 57 -6.02 0.00 -5.38
N PHE A 58 -5.99 0.76 -4.28
CA PHE A 58 -7.06 0.79 -3.29
C PHE A 58 -8.38 1.31 -3.88
N GLY A 59 -8.33 2.38 -4.68
CA GLY A 59 -9.53 2.90 -5.34
C GLY A 59 -10.18 1.87 -6.28
N SER A 60 -9.37 1.13 -7.04
CA SER A 60 -9.86 0.08 -7.94
C SER A 60 -10.41 -1.13 -7.18
N LEU A 61 -9.75 -1.55 -6.09
CA LEU A 61 -10.23 -2.60 -5.19
C LEU A 61 -11.59 -2.24 -4.58
N MET A 62 -11.70 -1.04 -4.00
CA MET A 62 -12.93 -0.56 -3.38
C MET A 62 -14.06 -0.50 -4.41
N THR A 63 -13.80 0.08 -5.59
CA THR A 63 -14.80 0.19 -6.65
C THR A 63 -15.27 -1.19 -7.12
N SER A 64 -14.33 -2.11 -7.38
CA SER A 64 -14.64 -3.47 -7.82
C SER A 64 -15.42 -4.27 -6.76
N GLY A 65 -15.07 -4.11 -5.48
CA GLY A 65 -15.76 -4.78 -4.38
C GLY A 65 -17.19 -4.28 -4.23
N LEU A 66 -17.40 -2.95 -4.29
CA LEU A 66 -18.73 -2.36 -4.15
C LEU A 66 -19.64 -2.67 -5.33
N ILE A 67 -19.14 -2.71 -6.57
CA ILE A 67 -19.94 -3.05 -7.76
C ILE A 67 -20.49 -4.49 -7.70
N THR A 68 -19.86 -5.37 -6.92
CA THR A 68 -20.33 -6.75 -6.72
C THR A 68 -21.50 -6.82 -5.72
N LEU A 69 -21.74 -5.76 -4.95
CA LEU A 69 -22.84 -5.65 -3.99
C LEU A 69 -24.09 -5.03 -4.66
N GLY A 70 -25.28 -5.39 -4.15
CA GLY A 70 -26.50 -4.68 -4.53
C GLY A 70 -26.50 -3.24 -3.99
N LYS A 71 -27.12 -2.29 -4.70
CA LYS A 71 -27.13 -0.84 -4.36
C LYS A 71 -27.42 -0.54 -2.89
N ALA A 72 -28.38 -1.25 -2.29
CA ALA A 72 -28.74 -1.09 -0.87
C ALA A 72 -27.60 -1.42 0.10
N SER A 73 -26.65 -2.27 -0.30
CA SER A 73 -25.53 -2.73 0.52
C SER A 73 -24.24 -1.93 0.30
N HIS A 74 -24.20 -0.94 -0.61
CA HIS A 74 -23.01 -0.11 -0.84
C HIS A 74 -22.62 0.69 0.42
N ALA A 75 -23.59 1.18 1.19
CA ALA A 75 -23.32 1.90 2.43
C ALA A 75 -22.59 1.00 3.44
N GLN A 76 -23.05 -0.25 3.59
CA GLN A 76 -22.40 -1.23 4.47
C GLN A 76 -21.01 -1.63 3.94
N GLY A 77 -20.87 -1.87 2.63
CA GLY A 77 -19.58 -2.16 2.02
C GLY A 77 -18.56 -1.05 2.24
N ASN A 78 -18.97 0.21 2.05
CA ASN A 78 -18.13 1.39 2.33
C ASN A 78 -17.73 1.47 3.81
N ALA A 79 -18.67 1.21 4.73
CA ALA A 79 -18.38 1.20 6.17
C ALA A 79 -17.33 0.12 6.52
N ILE A 80 -17.41 -1.07 5.92
CA ILE A 80 -16.41 -2.13 6.09
C ILE A 80 -15.04 -1.68 5.57
N PHE A 81 -14.96 -1.14 4.34
CA PHE A 81 -13.69 -0.63 3.80
C PHE A 81 -13.07 0.44 4.68
N ASN A 82 -13.86 1.41 5.15
CA ASN A 82 -13.38 2.47 6.04
C ASN A 82 -12.90 1.92 7.39
N THR A 83 -13.64 0.99 7.99
CA THR A 83 -13.27 0.36 9.27
C THR A 83 -11.96 -0.42 9.13
N LEU A 84 -11.85 -1.25 8.09
CA LEU A 84 -10.62 -2.00 7.80
C LEU A 84 -9.44 -1.06 7.52
N GLN A 85 -9.66 0.05 6.80
CA GLN A 85 -8.60 1.02 6.53
C GLN A 85 -8.13 1.72 7.81
N GLN A 86 -9.05 2.20 8.66
CA GLN A 86 -8.70 2.85 9.93
C GLN A 86 -7.99 1.90 10.88
N PHE A 87 -8.50 0.67 11.02
CA PHE A 87 -7.86 -0.36 11.83
C PHE A 87 -6.46 -0.70 11.31
N SER A 88 -6.31 -0.89 10.00
CA SER A 88 -5.00 -1.16 9.38
C SER A 88 -4.04 0.01 9.55
N GLY A 89 -4.53 1.25 9.50
CA GLY A 89 -3.74 2.45 9.77
C GLY A 89 -3.21 2.48 11.20
N ALA A 90 -4.08 2.25 12.18
CA ALA A 90 -3.70 2.18 13.59
C ALA A 90 -2.69 1.06 13.87
N LEU A 91 -2.93 -0.14 13.33
CA LEU A 91 -2.00 -1.27 13.45
C LEU A 91 -0.64 -0.97 12.82
N GLY A 92 -0.61 -0.38 11.62
CA GLY A 92 0.63 -0.02 10.93
C GLY A 92 1.47 0.98 11.71
N THR A 93 0.83 2.02 12.27
CA THR A 93 1.51 3.00 13.12
C THR A 93 2.03 2.38 14.41
N ALA A 94 1.25 1.54 15.08
CA ALA A 94 1.66 0.86 16.31
C ALA A 94 2.86 -0.07 16.06
N LEU A 95 2.84 -0.83 14.96
CA LEU A 95 3.94 -1.70 14.54
C LEU A 95 5.22 -0.90 14.28
N ALA A 96 5.15 0.14 13.44
CA ALA A 96 6.31 0.98 13.12
C ALA A 96 6.89 1.65 14.38
N GLY A 97 6.02 2.21 15.24
CA GLY A 97 6.43 2.84 16.50
C GLY A 97 7.12 1.84 17.44
N THR A 98 6.57 0.63 17.56
CA THR A 98 7.16 -0.43 18.41
C THR A 98 8.55 -0.84 17.91
N LEU A 99 8.72 -1.05 16.60
CA LEU A 99 10.02 -1.42 16.02
C LEU A 99 11.06 -0.34 16.18
N ILE A 100 10.67 0.93 15.99
CA ILE A 100 11.55 2.07 16.20
C ILE A 100 11.95 2.19 17.67
N ALA A 101 11.00 2.08 18.60
CA ALA A 101 11.28 2.14 20.04
C ALA A 101 12.21 1.00 20.50
N LEU A 102 11.98 -0.23 20.02
CA LEU A 102 12.85 -1.37 20.29
C LEU A 102 14.26 -1.15 19.75
N ALA A 103 14.40 -0.59 18.56
CA ALA A 103 15.72 -0.30 17.99
C ALA A 103 16.45 0.83 18.74
N GLN A 104 15.73 1.88 19.17
CA GLN A 104 16.26 2.97 19.99
C GLN A 104 16.80 2.50 21.35
N ASN A 105 16.13 1.55 22.00
CA ASN A 105 16.61 0.98 23.25
C ASN A 105 17.89 0.14 23.10
N ASN A 106 18.12 -0.48 21.93
CA ASN A 106 19.24 -1.39 21.70
C ASN A 106 20.43 -0.74 20.95
N HIS A 107 20.24 0.42 20.30
CA HIS A 107 21.27 1.07 19.48
C HIS A 107 21.39 2.55 19.82
N VAL A 108 22.39 2.90 20.62
CA VAL A 108 22.68 4.29 21.01
C VAL A 108 23.14 5.10 19.77
N GLY A 109 22.54 6.25 19.53
CA GLY A 109 22.88 7.18 18.44
C GLY A 109 22.21 6.90 17.08
N ASN A 110 22.01 5.63 16.71
CA ASN A 110 21.47 5.24 15.39
C ASN A 110 20.16 4.45 15.43
N GLY A 111 19.55 4.25 16.59
CA GLY A 111 18.37 3.39 16.75
C GLY A 111 17.15 3.79 15.90
N THR A 112 16.91 5.09 15.66
CA THR A 112 15.83 5.52 14.75
C THR A 112 16.06 5.04 13.32
N ALA A 113 17.29 5.14 12.81
CA ALA A 113 17.62 4.69 11.47
C ALA A 113 17.53 3.16 11.34
N VAL A 114 18.02 2.42 12.35
CA VAL A 114 17.92 0.96 12.40
C VAL A 114 16.47 0.51 12.46
N GLY A 115 15.66 1.08 13.35
CA GLY A 115 14.24 0.75 13.48
C GLY A 115 13.42 1.13 12.25
N SER A 116 13.77 2.22 11.57
CA SER A 116 13.19 2.58 10.28
C SER A 116 13.50 1.54 9.21
N LYS A 117 14.75 1.03 9.16
CA LYS A 117 15.12 -0.06 8.24
C LYS A 117 14.31 -1.33 8.53
N TRP A 118 14.16 -1.73 9.79
CA TRP A 118 13.33 -2.90 10.16
C TRP A 118 11.87 -2.70 9.73
N THR A 119 11.32 -1.52 9.96
CA THR A 119 9.97 -1.15 9.53
C THR A 119 9.82 -1.27 8.02
N PHE A 120 10.75 -0.71 7.24
CA PHE A 120 10.72 -0.82 5.79
C PHE A 120 10.84 -2.27 5.29
N MET A 121 11.65 -3.12 5.93
CA MET A 121 11.74 -4.53 5.57
C MET A 121 10.42 -5.26 5.80
N ILE A 122 9.73 -5.00 6.92
CA ILE A 122 8.42 -5.62 7.17
C ILE A 122 7.37 -5.12 6.18
N LEU A 123 7.35 -3.81 5.88
CA LEU A 123 6.46 -3.26 4.85
C LEU A 123 6.72 -3.88 3.48
N LEU A 124 7.98 -4.15 3.14
CA LEU A 124 8.38 -4.82 1.90
C LEU A 124 7.84 -6.26 1.83
N ILE A 125 7.92 -7.01 2.92
CA ILE A 125 7.33 -8.36 3.02
C ILE A 125 5.81 -8.28 2.85
N LEU A 126 5.14 -7.34 3.53
CA LEU A 126 3.68 -7.19 3.46
C LEU A 126 3.20 -6.85 2.04
N ILE A 127 3.91 -5.98 1.31
CA ILE A 127 3.51 -5.63 -0.06
C ILE A 127 3.79 -6.77 -1.06
N ILE A 128 4.79 -7.62 -0.82
CA ILE A 128 5.01 -8.84 -1.61
C ILE A 128 3.88 -9.84 -1.37
N ILE A 129 3.47 -10.04 -0.11
CA ILE A 129 2.30 -10.86 0.24
C ILE A 129 1.05 -10.28 -0.44
N ASN A 130 0.86 -8.96 -0.39
CA ASN A 130 -0.26 -8.29 -1.07
C ASN A 130 -0.25 -8.54 -2.58
N LEU A 131 0.90 -8.46 -3.24
CA LEU A 131 1.05 -8.77 -4.66
C LEU A 131 0.67 -10.22 -4.96
N PHE A 132 1.15 -11.16 -4.15
CA PHE A 132 0.82 -12.58 -4.29
C PHE A 132 -0.70 -12.81 -4.15
N LEU A 133 -1.31 -12.27 -3.09
CA LEU A 133 -2.76 -12.36 -2.87
C LEU A 133 -3.54 -11.73 -4.03
N ALA A 134 -3.10 -10.58 -4.54
CA ALA A 134 -3.74 -9.94 -5.68
C ALA A 134 -3.67 -10.81 -6.94
N LEU A 135 -2.55 -11.50 -7.18
CA LEU A 135 -2.41 -12.39 -8.34
C LEU A 135 -3.31 -13.63 -8.26
N VAL A 136 -3.51 -14.16 -7.05
CA VAL A 136 -4.34 -15.34 -6.77
C VAL A 136 -5.83 -14.99 -6.78
N PHE A 137 -6.24 -13.97 -6.03
CA PHE A 137 -7.65 -13.70 -5.74
C PHE A 137 -8.31 -12.69 -6.68
N VAL A 138 -7.58 -11.81 -7.35
CA VAL A 138 -8.20 -10.85 -8.27
C VAL A 138 -8.43 -11.54 -9.62
N PRO A 139 -9.67 -11.88 -10.00
CA PRO A 139 -9.93 -12.70 -11.18
C PRO A 139 -9.47 -11.99 -12.46
N LYS A 140 -8.92 -12.78 -13.40
CA LYS A 140 -8.59 -12.29 -14.74
C LYS A 140 -9.91 -12.22 -15.52
N LYS A 141 -10.31 -11.04 -16.00
CA LYS A 141 -11.40 -10.96 -17.01
C LYS A 141 -10.96 -11.84 -18.19
N ARG A 142 -11.77 -12.86 -18.51
CA ARG A 142 -11.70 -13.55 -19.81
C ARG A 142 -12.24 -12.61 -20.88
#